data_AF-A0A7V9QRG2-F1
#
_entry.id   AF-A0A7V9QRG2-F1
#
_cell.length_a   1.000
_cell.length_b   1.000
_cell.length_c   1.000
_cell.angle_alpha   90.00
_cell.angle_beta   90.00
_cell.angle_gamma   90.00
#
_symmetry.space_group_name_H-M   'P 1'
#
loop_
_entity.id
_entity.type
_entity.pdbx_description
1 polymer ?
#
loop_
_entity_poly.entity_id
_entity_poly.type
_entity_poly.pdbx_seq_one_letter_code
_entity_poly.pdbx_strand_id
1 'polypeptide(L)'
;MSMKTPERLFDYFTLEANEQLSILEEEASRDTLPDVGRFITAARRLTESAQMARLTSLAEIASGIEKIARNVIRNNVPWTSELRAAVRGGLAELRVSVARVKELDEGDYIRLRGHSREVMTFTREEVPTAALIPISALFFDDAGPHIVRLAHSEPARLEKAPTSARGRALKDLLDASIARLGGGVDRKQVEAVPGDGIVPVEQLLFRGRAALDRAREIGSRARIQERVPSEHELRELFDLIDLAATESP
;
A
#
# COMPACT_ATOMS: atom_id res chain seq x y z
N MET A 1 14.89 23.07 36.23
CA MET A 1 14.57 21.63 36.15
C MET A 1 14.02 21.37 34.75
N SER A 2 14.89 20.94 33.81
CA SER A 2 14.54 20.80 32.40
C SER A 2 13.96 19.41 32.16
N MET A 3 12.63 19.27 32.14
CA MET A 3 11.99 18.03 31.66
C MET A 3 12.46 17.78 30.23
N LYS A 4 12.92 16.56 29.94
CA LYS A 4 13.40 16.20 28.61
C LYS A 4 12.20 16.23 27.66
N THR A 5 12.29 16.99 26.57
CA THR A 5 11.25 17.13 25.52
C THR A 5 10.55 15.82 25.11
N PRO A 6 11.23 14.66 25.03
CA PRO A 6 10.60 13.37 24.73
C PRO A 6 9.63 12.86 25.81
N GLU A 7 9.89 13.09 27.10
CA GLU A 7 8.99 12.63 28.17
C GLU A 7 7.64 13.33 28.11
N ARG A 8 7.65 14.64 27.80
CA ARG A 8 6.42 15.43 27.66
C ARG A 8 5.55 14.95 26.50
N LEU A 9 6.15 14.43 25.43
CA LEU A 9 5.42 13.88 24.29
C LEU A 9 4.72 12.58 24.67
N PHE A 10 5.37 11.69 25.41
CA PHE A 10 4.75 10.45 25.89
C PHE A 10 3.63 10.73 26.90
N ASP A 11 3.83 11.65 27.84
CA ASP A 11 2.81 11.97 28.84
C ASP A 11 1.56 12.59 28.18
N TYR A 12 1.76 13.49 27.21
CA TYR A 12 0.66 14.04 26.39
C TYR A 12 -0.03 12.96 25.57
N PHE A 13 0.74 12.12 24.89
CA PHE A 13 0.19 11.00 24.12
C PHE A 13 -0.62 10.06 24.99
N THR A 14 -0.11 9.63 26.15
CA THR A 14 -0.83 8.72 27.04
C THR A 14 -2.14 9.32 27.52
N LEU A 15 -2.17 10.61 27.86
CA LEU A 15 -3.41 11.28 28.27
C LEU A 15 -4.43 11.28 27.14
N GLU A 16 -4.06 11.80 25.97
CA GLU A 16 -4.94 11.90 24.80
C GLU A 16 -5.40 10.50 24.34
N ALA A 17 -4.48 9.54 24.29
CA ALA A 17 -4.77 8.18 23.83
C ALA A 17 -5.79 7.48 24.73
N ASN A 18 -5.71 7.66 26.06
CA ASN A 18 -6.68 7.06 26.97
C ASN A 18 -8.10 7.63 26.79
N GLU A 19 -8.21 8.94 26.52
CA GLU A 19 -9.50 9.57 26.21
C GLU A 19 -10.08 9.01 24.91
N GLN A 20 -9.28 9.01 23.84
CA GLN A 20 -9.74 8.54 22.53
C GLN A 20 -10.04 7.04 22.52
N LEU A 21 -9.24 6.21 23.21
CA LEU A 21 -9.48 4.78 23.35
C LEU A 21 -10.79 4.50 24.10
N SER A 22 -11.10 5.27 25.14
CA SER A 22 -12.36 5.11 25.88
C SER A 22 -13.59 5.34 24.98
N ILE A 23 -13.54 6.36 24.11
CA ILE A 23 -14.59 6.62 23.12
C ILE A 23 -14.70 5.48 22.11
N LEU A 24 -13.57 4.99 21.58
CA LEU A 24 -13.55 3.90 20.60
C LEU A 24 -14.05 2.58 21.21
N GLU A 25 -13.65 2.26 22.44
CA GLU A 25 -14.10 1.08 23.18
C GLU A 25 -15.62 1.11 23.42
N GLU A 26 -16.15 2.27 23.84
CA GLU A 26 -17.58 2.46 24.05
C GLU A 26 -18.36 2.21 22.75
N GLU A 27 -17.96 2.85 21.66
CA GLU A 27 -18.64 2.73 20.37
C GLU A 27 -18.50 1.31 19.79
N ALA A 28 -17.34 0.66 19.93
CA ALA A 28 -17.12 -0.71 19.48
C ALA A 28 -17.84 -1.77 20.33
N SER A 29 -18.25 -1.43 21.56
CA SER A 29 -19.01 -2.33 22.43
C SER A 29 -20.48 -2.48 22.04
N ARG A 30 -21.00 -1.55 21.23
CA ARG A 30 -22.41 -1.54 20.82
C ARG A 30 -22.72 -2.69 19.87
N ASP A 31 -23.89 -3.29 20.05
CA ASP A 31 -24.38 -4.35 19.16
C ASP A 31 -24.89 -3.85 17.81
N THR A 32 -25.12 -2.55 17.72
CA THR A 32 -25.56 -1.83 16.53
C THR A 32 -24.39 -1.13 15.84
N LEU A 33 -24.68 -0.44 14.74
CA LEU A 33 -23.70 0.41 14.05
C LEU A 33 -23.18 1.49 15.03
N PRO A 34 -21.85 1.69 15.15
CA PRO A 34 -21.29 2.76 15.98
C PRO A 34 -21.67 4.14 15.43
N ASP A 35 -21.59 5.17 16.26
CA ASP A 35 -21.60 6.55 15.78
C ASP A 35 -20.31 6.79 15.00
N VAL A 36 -20.42 6.67 13.68
CA VAL A 36 -19.24 6.62 12.83
C VAL A 36 -18.51 7.96 12.76
N GLY A 37 -19.20 9.08 13.01
CA GLY A 37 -18.58 10.40 13.10
C GLY A 37 -17.69 10.51 14.33
N ARG A 38 -18.20 10.08 15.49
CA ARG A 38 -17.42 10.02 16.74
C ARG A 38 -16.27 9.02 16.62
N PHE A 39 -16.53 7.85 16.05
CA PHE A 39 -15.54 6.80 15.88
C PHE A 39 -14.37 7.22 14.98
N ILE A 40 -14.64 7.81 13.82
CA ILE A 40 -13.61 8.32 12.91
C ILE A 40 -12.81 9.45 13.58
N THR A 41 -13.49 10.36 14.28
CA THR A 41 -12.83 11.50 14.94
C THR A 41 -11.87 11.01 16.02
N ALA A 42 -12.30 10.07 16.86
CA ALA A 42 -11.46 9.51 17.92
C ALA A 42 -10.27 8.72 17.35
N ALA A 43 -10.50 7.87 16.33
CA ALA A 43 -9.43 7.12 15.68
C ALA A 43 -8.39 8.03 15.01
N ARG A 44 -8.83 9.13 14.39
CA ARG A 44 -7.93 10.11 13.78
C ARG A 44 -7.08 10.84 14.82
N ARG A 45 -7.70 11.34 15.90
CA ARG A 45 -6.96 12.01 16.99
C ARG A 45 -5.91 11.10 17.62
N LEU A 46 -6.27 9.83 17.83
CA LEU A 46 -5.33 8.81 18.32
C LEU A 46 -4.16 8.58 17.34
N THR A 47 -4.44 8.58 16.04
CA THR A 47 -3.41 8.46 14.99
C THR A 47 -2.46 9.65 15.01
N GLU A 48 -3.02 10.87 15.04
CA GLU A 48 -2.25 12.12 15.06
C GLU A 48 -1.36 12.22 16.30
N SER A 49 -1.90 11.88 17.49
CA SER A 49 -1.14 11.91 18.73
C SER A 49 -0.01 10.87 18.75
N ALA A 50 -0.25 9.66 18.23
CA ALA A 50 0.77 8.63 18.09
C ALA A 50 1.89 9.05 17.12
N GLN A 51 1.55 9.70 16.01
CA GLN A 51 2.52 10.25 15.06
C GLN A 51 3.38 11.35 15.69
N MET A 52 2.78 12.26 16.45
CA MET A 52 3.51 13.30 17.18
C MET A 52 4.51 12.71 18.18
N ALA A 53 4.16 11.61 18.83
CA ALA A 53 5.04 10.86 19.74
C ALA A 53 6.03 9.92 19.01
N ARG A 54 6.00 9.85 17.68
CA ARG A 54 6.83 8.95 16.83
C ARG A 54 6.60 7.46 17.10
N LEU A 55 5.39 7.08 17.47
CA LEU A 55 4.96 5.71 17.76
C LEU A 55 4.30 5.09 16.53
N THR A 56 5.09 4.78 15.50
CA THR A 56 4.61 4.37 14.16
C THR A 56 3.65 3.18 14.22
N SER A 57 3.99 2.10 14.94
CA SER A 57 3.15 0.90 14.99
C SER A 57 1.79 1.14 15.68
N LEU A 58 1.73 2.03 16.67
CA LEU A 58 0.46 2.40 17.31
C LEU A 58 -0.39 3.25 16.36
N ALA A 59 0.25 4.19 15.63
CA ALA A 59 -0.42 4.99 14.62
C ALA A 59 -0.99 4.14 13.47
N GLU A 60 -0.30 3.06 13.07
CA GLU A 60 -0.77 2.14 12.03
C GLU A 60 -2.07 1.43 12.41
N ILE A 61 -2.19 0.91 13.64
CA ILE A 61 -3.43 0.28 14.10
C ILE A 61 -4.56 1.29 14.18
N ALA A 62 -4.31 2.46 14.77
CA ALA A 62 -5.32 3.53 14.88
C ALA A 62 -5.82 3.98 13.49
N SER A 63 -4.90 4.11 12.52
CA SER A 63 -5.24 4.41 11.13
C SER A 63 -6.05 3.28 10.48
N GLY A 64 -5.73 2.02 10.80
CA GLY A 64 -6.49 0.88 10.35
C GLY A 64 -7.93 0.89 10.85
N ILE A 65 -8.12 1.19 12.13
CA ILE A 65 -9.44 1.35 12.75
C ILE A 65 -10.21 2.51 12.10
N GLU A 66 -9.55 3.64 11.80
CA GLU A 66 -10.16 4.76 11.06
C GLU A 66 -10.62 4.33 9.65
N LYS A 67 -9.81 3.54 8.93
CA LYS A 67 -10.14 3.02 7.59
C LYS A 67 -11.36 2.10 7.63
N ILE A 68 -11.45 1.19 8.60
CA ILE A 68 -12.64 0.34 8.80
C ILE A 68 -13.87 1.22 8.96
N ALA A 69 -13.80 2.21 9.86
CA ALA A 69 -14.93 3.08 10.13
C ALA A 69 -15.40 3.81 8.87
N ARG A 70 -14.48 4.33 8.05
CA ARG A 70 -14.81 4.92 6.74
C ARG A 70 -15.46 3.92 5.78
N ASN A 71 -14.97 2.68 5.73
CA ASN A 71 -15.53 1.65 4.85
C ASN A 71 -16.93 1.21 5.30
N VAL A 72 -17.19 1.18 6.61
CA VAL A 72 -18.51 0.94 7.18
C VAL A 72 -19.49 2.06 6.78
N ILE A 73 -19.10 3.35 6.85
CA ILE A 73 -19.96 4.47 6.36
C ILE A 73 -20.30 4.29 4.88
N ARG A 74 -19.32 3.90 4.07
CA ARG A 74 -19.47 3.76 2.62
C ARG A 74 -20.28 2.52 2.21
N ASN A 75 -20.82 1.76 3.18
CA ASN A 75 -21.45 0.45 2.97
C ASN A 75 -20.56 -0.55 2.22
N ASN A 76 -19.24 -0.37 2.29
CA ASN A 76 -18.28 -1.27 1.64
C ASN A 76 -18.02 -2.53 2.50
N VAL A 77 -18.25 -2.43 3.81
CA VAL A 77 -18.04 -3.52 4.76
C VAL A 77 -19.19 -3.54 5.79
N PRO A 78 -19.89 -4.66 5.98
CA PRO A 78 -20.92 -4.78 7.00
C PRO A 78 -20.32 -4.81 8.42
N TRP A 79 -21.01 -4.18 9.39
CA TRP A 79 -20.62 -4.21 10.81
C TRP A 79 -20.99 -5.55 11.47
N THR A 80 -20.26 -6.60 11.12
CA THR A 80 -20.48 -7.97 11.62
C THR A 80 -19.92 -8.17 13.03
N SER A 81 -20.34 -9.25 13.69
CA SER A 81 -19.78 -9.67 14.99
C SER A 81 -18.27 -9.96 14.91
N GLU A 82 -17.81 -10.52 13.79
CA GLU A 82 -16.38 -10.80 13.52
C GLU A 82 -15.57 -9.51 13.40
N LEU A 83 -16.04 -8.54 12.61
CA LEU A 83 -15.39 -7.24 12.48
C LEU A 83 -15.33 -6.51 13.83
N ARG A 84 -16.43 -6.57 14.60
CA ARG A 84 -16.49 -5.99 15.94
C ARG A 84 -15.50 -6.65 16.88
N ALA A 85 -15.37 -7.97 16.84
CA ALA A 85 -14.39 -8.70 17.65
C ALA A 85 -12.95 -8.31 17.29
N ALA A 86 -12.62 -8.24 15.99
CA ALA A 86 -11.29 -7.82 15.52
C ALA A 86 -10.95 -6.38 15.95
N VAL A 87 -11.90 -5.44 15.79
CA VAL A 87 -11.73 -4.04 16.25
C VAL A 87 -11.53 -3.99 17.76
N ARG A 88 -12.32 -4.72 18.56
CA ARG A 88 -12.16 -4.78 20.02
C ARG A 88 -10.83 -5.39 20.44
N GLY A 89 -10.35 -6.41 19.75
CA GLY A 89 -9.02 -6.99 19.95
C GLY A 89 -7.92 -5.95 19.71
N GLY A 90 -7.97 -5.24 18.58
CA GLY A 90 -7.03 -4.17 18.26
C GLY A 90 -7.03 -3.01 19.27
N LEU A 91 -8.21 -2.62 19.76
CA LEU A 91 -8.34 -1.59 20.81
C LEU A 91 -7.77 -2.06 22.16
N ALA A 92 -8.00 -3.32 22.52
CA ALA A 92 -7.46 -3.90 23.75
C ALA A 92 -5.92 -3.97 23.72
N GLU A 93 -5.33 -4.36 22.59
CA GLU A 93 -3.87 -4.35 22.43
C GLU A 93 -3.32 -2.92 22.50
N LEU A 94 -3.95 -1.96 21.82
CA LEU A 94 -3.58 -0.54 21.92
C LEU A 94 -3.63 -0.04 23.37
N ARG A 95 -4.65 -0.42 24.15
CA ARG A 95 -4.76 -0.07 25.58
C ARG A 95 -3.55 -0.56 26.37
N VAL A 96 -3.19 -1.83 26.18
CA VAL A 96 -2.04 -2.45 26.87
C VAL A 96 -0.74 -1.76 26.46
N SER A 97 -0.54 -1.50 25.17
CA SER A 97 0.66 -0.83 24.66
C SER A 97 0.76 0.64 25.12
N VAL A 98 -0.35 1.38 25.16
CA VAL A 98 -0.38 2.78 25.65
C VAL A 98 0.01 2.86 27.12
N ALA A 99 -0.47 1.91 27.95
CA ALA A 99 -0.11 1.85 29.37
C ALA A 99 1.40 1.60 29.59
N ARG A 100 2.06 0.91 28.65
CA ARG A 100 3.48 0.53 28.71
C ARG A 100 4.33 1.23 27.66
N VAL A 101 3.88 2.38 27.15
CA VAL A 101 4.46 3.02 25.96
C VAL A 101 5.98 3.33 26.09
N LYS A 102 6.45 3.55 27.32
CA LYS A 102 7.87 3.83 27.62
C LYS A 102 8.75 2.58 27.69
N GLU A 103 8.14 1.40 27.70
CA GLU A 103 8.78 0.09 27.95
C GLU A 103 8.45 -0.94 26.86
N LEU A 104 8.01 -0.49 25.68
CA LEU A 104 7.66 -1.38 24.58
C LEU A 104 8.89 -2.14 24.07
N ASP A 105 8.75 -3.45 23.96
CA ASP A 105 9.75 -4.36 23.41
C ASP A 105 9.38 -4.88 22.02
N GLU A 106 10.29 -5.64 21.38
CA GLU A 106 10.04 -6.22 20.06
C GLU A 106 8.82 -7.16 20.04
N GLY A 107 8.54 -7.84 21.16
CA GLY A 107 7.36 -8.69 21.30
C GLY A 107 6.06 -7.90 21.27
N ASP A 108 6.03 -6.72 21.91
CA ASP A 108 4.91 -5.77 21.81
C ASP A 108 4.69 -5.36 20.33
N TYR A 109 5.76 -5.01 19.60
CA TYR A 109 5.65 -4.63 18.18
C TYR A 109 5.19 -5.77 17.27
N ILE A 110 5.53 -7.02 17.58
CA ILE A 110 5.01 -8.20 16.86
C ILE A 110 3.50 -8.34 17.10
N ARG A 111 3.03 -8.22 18.34
CA ARG A 111 1.59 -8.29 18.68
C ARG A 111 0.78 -7.17 18.03
N LEU A 112 1.29 -5.95 18.08
CA LEU A 112 0.70 -4.77 17.43
C LEU A 112 0.54 -4.98 15.91
N ARG A 113 1.60 -5.49 15.25
CA ARG A 113 1.54 -5.82 13.81
C ARG A 113 0.53 -6.93 13.50
N GLY A 114 0.43 -7.95 14.36
CA GLY A 114 -0.56 -9.02 14.24
C GLY A 114 -2.00 -8.50 14.23
N HIS A 115 -2.35 -7.69 15.22
CA HIS A 115 -3.67 -7.07 15.32
C HIS A 115 -3.94 -6.09 14.18
N SER A 116 -2.94 -5.30 13.78
CA SER A 116 -3.05 -4.42 12.61
C SER A 116 -3.45 -5.21 11.36
N ARG A 117 -2.81 -6.36 11.11
CA ARG A 117 -3.10 -7.22 9.97
C ARG A 117 -4.50 -7.83 10.04
N GLU A 118 -4.94 -8.26 11.22
CA GLU A 118 -6.28 -8.79 11.44
C GLU A 118 -7.35 -7.74 11.10
N VAL A 119 -7.23 -6.54 11.67
CA VAL A 119 -8.08 -5.37 11.40
C VAL A 119 -8.07 -5.02 9.90
N MET A 120 -6.89 -5.05 9.26
CA MET A 120 -6.74 -4.74 7.82
C MET A 120 -7.32 -5.78 6.87
N THR A 121 -7.52 -7.03 7.32
CA THR A 121 -8.16 -8.05 6.50
C THR A 121 -9.56 -7.64 6.06
N PHE A 122 -10.29 -6.91 6.91
CA PHE A 122 -11.64 -6.42 6.62
C PHE A 122 -11.67 -5.14 5.76
N THR A 123 -10.52 -4.49 5.54
CA THR A 123 -10.43 -3.31 4.67
C THR A 123 -9.91 -3.61 3.29
N ARG A 124 -9.47 -4.86 3.05
CA ARG A 124 -9.14 -5.32 1.72
C ARG A 124 -10.43 -5.24 0.91
N GLU A 125 -10.53 -4.23 0.05
CA GLU A 125 -11.45 -4.32 -1.07
C GLU A 125 -11.15 -5.69 -1.69
N GLU A 126 -12.15 -6.58 -1.72
CA GLU A 126 -12.21 -7.51 -2.83
C GLU A 126 -12.13 -6.59 -4.02
N VAL A 127 -10.93 -6.49 -4.63
CA VAL A 127 -10.82 -6.05 -6.00
C VAL A 127 -11.86 -6.96 -6.66
N PRO A 128 -13.02 -6.44 -7.11
CA PRO A 128 -13.99 -7.30 -7.74
C PRO A 128 -13.16 -7.99 -8.80
N THR A 129 -13.01 -9.32 -8.70
CA THR A 129 -12.23 -10.10 -9.65
C THR A 129 -12.76 -9.62 -10.99
N ALA A 130 -11.99 -8.75 -11.64
CA ALA A 130 -12.49 -7.97 -12.74
C ALA A 130 -12.86 -9.05 -13.73
N ALA A 131 -14.17 -9.27 -13.91
CA ALA A 131 -14.69 -10.49 -14.53
C ALA A 131 -13.82 -10.72 -15.74
N LEU A 132 -13.02 -11.79 -15.74
CA LEU A 132 -11.84 -11.88 -16.59
C LEU A 132 -12.33 -11.67 -18.02
N ILE A 133 -12.15 -10.45 -18.54
CA ILE A 133 -12.69 -10.08 -19.85
C ILE A 133 -11.63 -10.62 -20.80
N PRO A 134 -11.88 -11.75 -21.49
CA PRO A 134 -10.92 -12.22 -22.46
C PRO A 134 -10.72 -11.08 -23.47
N ILE A 135 -9.48 -10.84 -23.89
CA ILE A 135 -9.14 -9.75 -24.81
C ILE A 135 -10.02 -9.81 -26.07
N SER A 136 -10.45 -11.00 -26.49
CA SER A 136 -11.41 -11.21 -27.59
C SER A 136 -12.77 -10.53 -27.37
N ALA A 137 -13.27 -10.45 -26.13
CA ALA A 137 -14.51 -9.73 -25.82
C ALA A 137 -14.36 -8.20 -25.87
N LEU A 138 -13.13 -7.69 -26.03
CA LEU A 138 -12.85 -6.28 -26.28
C LEU A 138 -12.80 -5.94 -27.78
N PHE A 139 -12.90 -6.95 -28.66
CA PHE A 139 -12.91 -6.79 -30.12
C PHE A 139 -14.25 -7.27 -30.70
N PHE A 140 -14.68 -6.61 -31.79
CA PHE A 140 -15.79 -7.10 -32.59
C PHE A 140 -15.27 -8.21 -33.53
N ASP A 141 -15.94 -9.36 -33.61
CA ASP A 141 -15.59 -10.51 -34.46
C ASP A 141 -15.85 -10.26 -35.97
N ASP A 142 -15.84 -9.01 -36.42
CA ASP A 142 -16.07 -8.67 -37.82
C ASP A 142 -14.78 -8.66 -38.65
N ALA A 143 -14.90 -8.89 -39.96
CA ALA A 143 -13.75 -8.91 -40.87
C ALA A 143 -13.23 -7.50 -41.23
N GLY A 144 -13.50 -6.50 -40.39
CA GLY A 144 -13.14 -5.11 -40.61
C GLY A 144 -11.69 -4.80 -40.17
N PRO A 145 -11.10 -3.68 -40.64
CA PRO A 145 -9.77 -3.27 -40.19
C PRO A 145 -9.79 -2.89 -38.70
N HIS A 146 -9.25 -3.76 -37.83
CA HIS A 146 -9.13 -3.54 -36.39
C HIS A 146 -7.97 -2.57 -36.06
N ILE A 147 -8.15 -1.28 -36.34
CA ILE A 147 -7.19 -0.25 -35.91
C ILE A 147 -7.56 0.19 -34.50
N VAL A 148 -6.78 -0.23 -33.49
CA VAL A 148 -6.85 0.33 -32.13
C VAL A 148 -6.29 1.75 -32.18
N ARG A 149 -7.16 2.75 -32.40
CA ARG A 149 -6.86 4.13 -32.03
C ARG A 149 -6.81 4.16 -30.50
N LEU A 150 -5.65 4.48 -29.91
CA LEU A 150 -5.62 5.01 -28.54
C LEU A 150 -6.68 6.11 -28.47
N ALA A 151 -7.54 6.10 -27.46
CA ALA A 151 -8.59 7.08 -27.26
C ALA A 151 -8.02 8.52 -27.23
N HIS A 152 -7.84 9.11 -28.40
CA HIS A 152 -8.36 10.43 -28.66
C HIS A 152 -9.80 10.20 -29.05
N SER A 153 -10.70 10.53 -28.14
CA SER A 153 -12.12 10.66 -28.40
C SER A 153 -12.29 11.41 -29.72
N GLU A 154 -12.98 10.85 -30.71
CA GLU A 154 -13.47 11.70 -31.79
C GLU A 154 -14.40 12.72 -31.13
N PRO A 155 -14.15 14.02 -31.35
CA PRO A 155 -14.96 15.04 -30.75
C PRO A 155 -16.36 14.85 -31.32
N ALA A 156 -17.33 14.59 -30.43
CA ALA A 156 -18.65 15.16 -30.61
C ALA A 156 -18.44 16.57 -31.17
N ARG A 157 -19.16 16.94 -32.23
CA ARG A 157 -19.09 18.24 -32.89
C ARG A 157 -19.41 19.33 -31.86
N LEU A 158 -18.42 19.64 -31.04
CA LEU A 158 -18.37 20.69 -30.06
C LEU A 158 -17.82 21.85 -30.86
N GLU A 159 -18.68 22.83 -31.11
CA GLU A 159 -18.22 24.12 -31.56
C GLU A 159 -17.01 24.51 -30.72
N LYS A 160 -15.86 24.74 -31.37
CA LYS A 160 -14.61 25.05 -30.69
C LYS A 160 -14.84 26.30 -29.85
N ALA A 161 -15.02 26.11 -28.54
CA ALA A 161 -15.04 27.22 -27.60
C ALA A 161 -13.73 28.01 -27.79
N PRO A 162 -13.79 29.34 -27.92
CA PRO A 162 -12.61 30.13 -28.23
C PRO A 162 -11.57 29.92 -27.13
N THR A 163 -10.38 29.43 -27.51
CA THR A 163 -9.24 29.34 -26.60
C THR A 163 -9.01 30.73 -26.02
N SER A 164 -9.01 30.85 -24.70
CA SER A 164 -8.73 32.12 -24.03
C SER A 164 -7.36 32.65 -24.44
N ALA A 165 -7.14 33.96 -24.37
CA ALA A 165 -5.84 34.56 -24.71
C ALA A 165 -4.67 33.91 -23.93
N ARG A 166 -4.93 33.51 -22.69
CA ARG A 166 -3.97 32.80 -21.83
C ARG A 166 -3.68 31.37 -22.31
N GLY A 167 -4.69 30.66 -22.83
CA GLY A 167 -4.51 29.33 -23.40
C GLY A 167 -3.68 29.34 -24.69
N ARG A 168 -3.83 30.39 -25.52
CA ARG A 168 -2.98 30.59 -26.71
C ARG A 168 -1.53 30.85 -26.32
N ALA A 169 -1.29 31.77 -25.38
CA ALA A 169 0.06 32.07 -24.91
C ALA A 169 0.77 30.86 -24.30
N LEU A 170 0.05 29.99 -23.58
CA LEU A 170 0.63 28.76 -23.03
C LEU A 170 1.01 27.77 -24.14
N LYS A 171 0.15 27.62 -25.16
CA LYS A 171 0.42 26.75 -26.30
C LYS A 171 1.66 27.21 -27.06
N ASP A 172 1.79 28.50 -27.34
CA ASP A 172 2.94 29.05 -28.05
C ASP A 172 4.26 28.82 -27.28
N LEU A 173 4.23 28.93 -25.95
CA LEU A 173 5.38 28.62 -25.09
C LEU A 173 5.76 27.15 -25.12
N LEU A 174 4.78 26.24 -25.12
CA LEU A 174 5.03 24.79 -25.19
C LEU A 174 5.62 24.40 -26.54
N ASP A 175 5.06 24.90 -27.64
CA ASP A 175 5.54 24.61 -28.99
C ASP A 175 6.99 25.12 -29.16
N ALA A 176 7.30 26.32 -28.64
CA ALA A 176 8.65 26.86 -28.63
C ALA A 176 9.63 26.03 -27.77
N SER A 177 9.17 25.50 -26.64
CA SER A 177 9.99 24.68 -25.73
C SER A 177 10.29 23.31 -26.34
N ILE A 178 9.30 22.67 -26.96
CA ILE A 178 9.42 21.37 -27.62
C ILE A 178 10.33 21.48 -28.85
N ALA A 179 10.19 22.55 -29.65
CA ALA A 179 11.07 22.81 -30.77
C ALA A 179 12.54 22.98 -30.32
N ARG A 180 12.77 23.58 -29.14
CA ARG A 180 14.12 23.70 -28.56
C ARG A 180 14.68 22.39 -28.00
N LEU A 181 13.83 21.43 -27.64
CA LEU A 181 14.22 20.13 -27.10
C LEU A 181 14.32 19.02 -28.18
N GLY A 182 13.62 19.17 -29.31
CA GLY A 182 13.42 18.11 -30.31
C GLY A 182 14.46 18.03 -31.44
N GLY A 183 15.50 18.85 -31.45
CA GLY A 183 16.55 18.82 -32.46
C GLY A 183 17.62 17.76 -32.17
N GLY A 184 17.31 16.47 -32.33
CA GLY A 184 18.32 15.42 -32.44
C GLY A 184 18.45 14.50 -31.23
N VAL A 185 17.47 13.62 -31.03
CA VAL A 185 17.76 12.29 -30.49
C VAL A 185 17.36 11.30 -31.57
N ASP A 186 18.37 10.90 -32.34
CA ASP A 186 18.28 9.82 -33.32
C ASP A 186 17.94 8.53 -32.56
N ARG A 187 16.65 8.32 -32.30
CA ARG A 187 16.12 7.05 -31.83
C ARG A 187 16.25 6.08 -33.00
N LYS A 188 17.41 5.43 -33.10
CA LYS A 188 17.51 4.14 -33.78
C LYS A 188 16.35 3.29 -33.27
N GLN A 189 15.38 3.03 -34.14
CA GLN A 189 14.37 2.02 -33.92
C GLN A 189 15.13 0.74 -33.59
N VAL A 190 14.99 0.26 -32.37
CA VAL A 190 15.45 -1.09 -32.03
C VAL A 190 14.50 -2.01 -32.77
N GLU A 191 15.01 -2.61 -33.83
CA GLU A 191 14.35 -3.63 -34.63
C GLU A 191 13.84 -4.71 -33.67
N ALA A 192 12.52 -4.94 -33.68
CA ALA A 192 11.88 -5.89 -32.79
C ALA A 192 12.47 -7.28 -33.07
N VAL A 193 13.17 -7.85 -32.08
CA VAL A 193 13.64 -9.23 -32.15
C VAL A 193 12.40 -10.13 -32.22
N PRO A 194 12.21 -10.91 -33.30
CA PRO A 194 11.15 -11.90 -33.35
C PRO A 194 11.61 -13.15 -32.60
N GLY A 195 10.93 -13.47 -31.50
CA GLY A 195 11.15 -14.65 -30.66
C GLY A 195 10.37 -14.49 -29.37
N ASP A 196 9.09 -14.87 -29.31
CA ASP A 196 8.55 -16.22 -29.13
C ASP A 196 8.48 -16.62 -27.64
N GLY A 197 7.27 -16.98 -27.21
CA GLY A 197 6.94 -17.45 -25.87
C GLY A 197 6.37 -16.39 -24.92
N ILE A 198 5.05 -16.42 -24.72
CA ILE A 198 4.47 -15.99 -23.44
C ILE A 198 5.15 -16.84 -22.36
N VAL A 199 5.97 -16.23 -21.52
CA VAL A 199 6.63 -16.91 -20.40
C VAL A 199 5.67 -16.86 -19.21
N PRO A 200 5.16 -18.01 -18.72
CA PRO A 200 4.36 -18.05 -17.51
C PRO A 200 5.07 -17.33 -16.36
N VAL A 201 4.34 -16.55 -15.57
CA VAL A 201 4.94 -15.75 -14.49
C VAL A 201 5.68 -16.63 -13.48
N GLU A 202 5.27 -17.90 -13.35
CA GLU A 202 5.90 -18.92 -12.52
C GLU A 202 7.35 -19.21 -12.95
N GLN A 203 7.68 -19.04 -14.23
CA GLN A 203 9.05 -19.18 -14.73
C GLN A 203 9.91 -17.93 -14.46
N LEU A 204 9.28 -16.81 -14.10
CA LEU A 204 9.95 -15.56 -13.71
C LEU A 204 10.15 -15.44 -12.20
N LEU A 205 9.58 -16.36 -11.41
CA LEU A 205 9.70 -16.38 -9.96
C LEU A 205 10.78 -17.37 -9.52
N PHE A 206 11.69 -16.92 -8.66
CA PHE A 206 12.62 -17.82 -7.99
C PHE A 206 11.87 -18.65 -6.94
N ARG A 207 11.71 -19.95 -7.20
CA ARG A 207 11.17 -20.93 -6.25
C ARG A 207 12.00 -22.20 -6.24
N GLY A 208 11.87 -22.98 -5.16
CA GLY A 208 12.50 -24.28 -4.98
C GLY A 208 13.97 -24.30 -5.40
N ARG A 209 14.28 -25.04 -6.46
CA ARG A 209 15.67 -25.21 -6.92
C ARG A 209 16.28 -23.94 -7.51
N ALA A 210 15.51 -23.16 -8.26
CA ALA A 210 16.00 -21.92 -8.86
C ALA A 210 16.40 -20.90 -7.78
N ALA A 211 15.64 -20.81 -6.69
CA ALA A 211 15.96 -19.96 -5.55
C ALA A 211 17.27 -20.39 -4.85
N LEU A 212 17.47 -21.69 -4.66
CA LEU A 212 18.71 -22.24 -4.09
C LEU A 212 19.93 -22.00 -4.99
N ASP A 213 19.78 -22.16 -6.30
CA ASP A 213 20.87 -21.94 -7.25
C ASP A 213 21.32 -20.47 -7.23
N ARG A 214 20.37 -19.53 -7.14
CA ARG A 214 20.66 -18.11 -6.96
C ARG A 214 21.32 -17.80 -5.61
N ALA A 215 20.82 -18.38 -4.51
CA ALA A 215 21.43 -18.21 -3.20
C ALA A 215 22.89 -18.69 -3.18
N ARG A 216 23.16 -19.81 -3.87
CA ARG A 216 24.51 -20.36 -4.02
C ARG A 216 25.42 -19.43 -4.82
N GLU A 217 24.92 -18.77 -5.85
CA GLU A 217 25.66 -17.79 -6.65
C GLU A 217 26.10 -16.60 -5.79
N ILE A 218 25.18 -16.03 -5.00
CA ILE A 218 25.47 -14.90 -4.10
C ILE A 218 26.53 -15.29 -3.07
N GLY A 219 26.38 -16.46 -2.43
CA GLY A 219 27.35 -16.98 -1.46
C GLY A 219 28.72 -17.27 -2.09
N SER A 220 28.73 -17.83 -3.31
CA SER A 220 29.98 -18.12 -4.05
C SER A 220 30.71 -16.84 -4.43
N ARG A 221 29.97 -15.80 -4.86
CA ARG A 221 30.53 -14.48 -5.19
C ARG A 221 31.17 -13.82 -3.96
N ALA A 222 30.50 -13.82 -2.82
CA ALA A 222 31.07 -13.27 -1.58
C ALA A 222 32.32 -14.03 -1.12
N ARG A 223 32.32 -15.36 -1.26
CA ARG A 223 33.47 -16.21 -0.94
C ARG A 223 34.65 -15.98 -1.88
N ILE A 224 34.42 -15.91 -3.19
CA ILE A 224 35.47 -15.65 -4.20
C ILE A 224 36.09 -14.27 -4.01
N GLN A 225 35.29 -13.29 -3.59
CA GLN A 225 35.74 -11.93 -3.35
C GLN A 225 36.31 -11.72 -1.93
N GLU A 226 36.42 -12.79 -1.12
CA GLU A 226 36.88 -12.77 0.28
C GLU A 226 36.26 -11.63 1.11
N ARG A 227 34.98 -11.34 0.88
CA ARG A 227 34.28 -10.25 1.53
C ARG A 227 33.10 -10.74 2.36
N VAL A 228 32.75 -9.94 3.35
CA VAL A 228 31.49 -10.10 4.05
C VAL A 228 30.36 -9.73 3.07
N PRO A 229 29.30 -10.56 2.95
CA PRO A 229 28.11 -10.19 2.19
C PRO A 229 27.52 -8.88 2.73
N SER A 230 27.11 -7.99 1.84
CA SER A 230 26.44 -6.76 2.23
C SER A 230 25.08 -7.06 2.90
N GLU A 231 24.54 -6.13 3.66
CA GLU A 231 23.23 -6.30 4.32
C GLU A 231 22.11 -6.63 3.30
N HIS A 232 22.15 -6.00 2.13
CA HIS A 232 21.21 -6.29 1.04
C HIS A 232 21.34 -7.74 0.55
N GLU A 233 22.56 -8.24 0.38
CA GLU A 233 22.78 -9.63 -0.06
C GLU A 233 22.43 -10.65 1.01
N LEU A 234 22.62 -10.32 2.29
CA LEU A 234 22.14 -11.17 3.38
C LEU A 234 20.62 -11.25 3.40
N ARG A 235 19.94 -10.12 3.21
CA ARG A 235 18.47 -10.08 3.11
C ARG A 235 17.98 -10.90 1.92
N GLU A 236 18.57 -10.71 0.74
CA GLU A 236 18.26 -11.49 -0.46
C GLU A 236 18.50 -12.99 -0.23
N LEU A 237 19.58 -13.38 0.46
CA LEU A 237 19.84 -14.78 0.82
C LEU A 237 18.74 -15.38 1.71
N PHE A 238 18.28 -14.64 2.73
CA PHE A 238 17.19 -15.11 3.60
C PHE A 238 15.88 -15.25 2.82
N ASP A 239 15.52 -14.25 2.01
CA ASP A 239 14.32 -14.30 1.17
C ASP A 239 14.36 -15.50 0.21
N LEU A 240 15.51 -15.80 -0.40
CA LEU A 240 15.68 -16.94 -1.30
C LEU A 240 15.58 -18.29 -0.57
N ILE A 241 16.02 -18.39 0.69
CA ILE A 241 15.88 -19.60 1.50
C ILE A 241 14.41 -19.83 1.85
N ASP A 242 13.70 -18.79 2.26
CA ASP A 242 12.28 -18.86 2.57
C ASP A 242 11.46 -19.24 1.32
N LEU A 243 11.75 -18.63 0.17
CA LEU A 243 11.13 -18.97 -1.11
C LEU A 243 11.42 -20.41 -1.55
N ALA A 244 12.64 -20.91 -1.32
CA ALA A 244 12.98 -22.30 -1.59
C ALA A 244 12.16 -23.28 -0.74
N ALA A 245 11.88 -22.93 0.52
CA ALA A 245 11.12 -23.77 1.44
C ALA A 245 9.62 -23.88 1.09
N THR A 246 9.08 -22.94 0.32
CA THR A 246 7.67 -22.97 -0.11
C THR A 246 7.35 -24.07 -1.13
N GLU A 247 8.36 -24.62 -1.79
CA GLU A 247 8.26 -25.82 -2.63
C GLU A 247 8.93 -27.00 -1.90
N SER A 248 8.22 -27.60 -0.95
CA SER A 248 8.55 -28.98 -0.52
C SER A 248 7.83 -29.98 -1.45
N PRO A 249 8.48 -31.11 -1.81
CA PRO A 249 7.93 -32.11 -2.74
C PRO A 249 6.63 -32.76 -2.28
#